data_AF-A0A7V1W087-F1
#
_entry.id   AF-A0A7V1W087-F1
#
_cell.length_a   1.000
_cell.length_b   1.000
_cell.length_c   1.000
_cell.angle_alpha   90.00
_cell.angle_beta   90.00
_cell.angle_gamma   90.00
#
_symmetry.space_group_name_H-M   'P 1'
#
loop_
_entity.id
_entity.type
_entity.pdbx_description
1 polymer ?
#
loop_
_entity_poly.entity_id
_entity_poly.type
_entity_poly.pdbx_seq_one_letter_code
_entity_poly.pdbx_strand_id
1 'polypeptide(L)'
;MPDIPPSSFLAEMVQRGDLILPERGRRRRAAAEATERSARDGAAAPGARPSGQRLSPIEEMIARQNVLFDQLLQRQTALLKAVERMMTVLERRGGGLAGGGGTFSPMPRVAIFVDVPNIVYAAERLGVQIDWGKVLNYLTRDRQLVRATAYAPISDDTFQRLETQKFVQPFYNLPYRILTKPLKRFGNGEIKANFDVELAIDALTMADRLDIICLVSGDGDFRRMVELVQAKGVRVEVVAFGASTAGELRVVADDFIDIGQHLHEFTVTK
;
A
#
# COMPACT_ATOMS: atom_id res chain seq x y z
N MET A 1 -26.61 26.77 -1.02
CA MET A 1 -26.98 26.71 0.41
C MET A 1 -28.33 27.39 0.54
N PRO A 2 -29.42 26.73 0.93
CA PRO A 2 -30.70 27.41 1.10
C PRO A 2 -30.73 28.19 2.42
N ASP A 3 -31.24 29.42 2.35
CA ASP A 3 -31.36 30.39 3.44
C ASP A 3 -32.30 29.89 4.56
N ILE A 4 -31.81 29.95 5.79
CA ILE A 4 -32.59 29.65 7.01
C ILE A 4 -33.16 30.98 7.51
N PRO A 5 -34.49 31.10 7.70
CA PRO A 5 -35.11 32.36 8.11
C PRO A 5 -34.75 32.73 9.57
N PRO A 6 -34.77 34.03 9.93
CA PRO A 6 -34.41 34.51 11.25
C PRO A 6 -35.38 34.03 12.33
N SER A 7 -34.84 33.76 13.51
CA SER A 7 -35.46 33.10 14.66
C SER A 7 -36.74 33.77 15.20
N SER A 8 -37.03 35.00 14.82
CA SER A 8 -38.26 35.72 15.19
C SER A 8 -39.51 35.18 14.49
N PHE A 9 -39.37 34.55 13.31
CA PHE A 9 -40.51 34.08 12.51
C PHE A 9 -41.16 32.79 13.08
N LEU A 10 -40.36 31.94 13.73
CA LEU A 10 -40.85 30.71 14.35
C LEU A 10 -41.58 30.95 15.68
N ALA A 11 -41.25 32.05 16.38
CA ALA A 11 -41.90 32.40 17.64
C ALA A 11 -43.34 32.88 17.44
N GLU A 12 -43.63 33.56 16.32
CA GLU A 12 -44.95 34.11 16.03
C GLU A 12 -45.95 33.03 15.56
N MET A 13 -45.48 31.97 14.89
CA MET A 13 -46.33 30.85 14.45
C MET A 13 -46.80 29.94 15.60
N VAL A 14 -46.05 29.87 16.71
CA VAL A 14 -46.43 29.06 17.89
C VAL A 14 -47.55 29.73 18.70
N GLN A 15 -47.62 31.06 18.74
CA GLN A 15 -48.70 31.78 19.44
C GLN A 15 -50.05 31.74 18.72
N ARG A 16 -50.06 31.53 17.40
CA ARG A 16 -51.28 31.47 16.58
C ARG A 16 -51.89 30.05 16.48
N GLY A 17 -51.22 29.03 17.02
CA GLY A 17 -51.75 27.66 17.06
C GLY A 17 -51.58 26.84 15.77
N ASP A 18 -50.89 27.39 14.76
CA ASP A 18 -50.76 26.78 13.43
C ASP A 18 -49.53 25.87 13.27
N LEU A 19 -48.72 25.68 14.33
CA LEU A 19 -47.49 24.87 14.28
C LEU A 19 -47.36 23.95 15.51
N ILE A 20 -47.50 22.64 15.29
CA ILE A 20 -47.18 21.61 16.30
C ILE A 20 -45.71 21.21 16.12
N LEU A 21 -44.84 21.62 17.05
CA LEU A 21 -43.45 21.16 17.13
C LEU A 21 -43.33 19.96 18.10
N PRO A 22 -42.53 18.92 17.78
CA PRO A 22 -42.36 17.77 18.64
C PRO A 22 -41.48 18.12 19.85
N GLU A 23 -41.99 17.87 21.06
CA GLU A 23 -41.26 18.07 22.31
C GLU A 23 -39.95 17.27 22.36
N ARG A 24 -38.80 17.96 22.33
CA ARG A 24 -37.50 17.38 22.68
C ARG A 24 -37.26 17.53 24.18
N GLY A 25 -37.96 16.70 24.95
CA GLY A 25 -37.74 16.48 26.37
C GLY A 25 -37.41 15.02 26.65
N ARG A 26 -36.22 14.78 27.21
CA ARG A 26 -35.99 13.78 28.28
C ARG A 26 -36.37 12.31 28.04
N ARG A 27 -36.45 11.81 26.79
CA ARG A 27 -36.77 10.37 26.55
C ARG A 27 -35.60 9.42 26.33
N ARG A 28 -34.34 9.88 26.28
CA ARG A 28 -33.18 8.97 26.06
C ARG A 28 -32.33 8.64 27.29
N ARG A 29 -32.47 9.34 28.41
CA ARG A 29 -31.82 8.93 29.68
C ARG A 29 -32.70 8.01 30.53
N ALA A 30 -34.02 8.18 30.50
CA ALA A 30 -34.94 7.26 31.19
C ALA A 30 -34.97 5.86 30.55
N ALA A 31 -34.71 5.72 29.24
CA ALA A 31 -34.66 4.40 28.59
C ALA A 31 -33.38 3.62 28.96
N ALA A 32 -32.23 4.29 29.12
CA ALA A 32 -30.99 3.64 29.54
C ALA A 32 -30.99 3.29 31.05
N GLU A 33 -31.51 4.17 31.90
CA GLU A 33 -31.62 3.90 33.35
C GLU A 33 -32.79 2.94 33.69
N ALA A 34 -33.85 2.87 32.88
CA ALA A 34 -34.89 1.86 33.04
C ALA A 34 -34.43 0.47 32.58
N THR A 35 -33.56 0.38 31.58
CA THR A 35 -32.93 -0.91 31.21
C THR A 35 -31.93 -1.36 32.26
N GLU A 36 -31.18 -0.45 32.90
CA GLU A 36 -30.26 -0.80 33.99
C GLU A 36 -30.94 -1.06 35.36
N ARG A 37 -32.10 -0.42 35.66
CA ARG A 37 -32.90 -0.77 36.85
C ARG A 37 -33.79 -2.00 36.64
N SER A 38 -34.35 -2.21 35.44
CA SER A 38 -35.06 -3.44 35.10
C SER A 38 -34.13 -4.66 35.07
N ALA A 39 -32.83 -4.46 34.82
CA ALA A 39 -31.81 -5.52 34.94
C ALA A 39 -31.34 -5.76 36.39
N ARG A 40 -31.68 -4.88 37.34
CA ARG A 40 -31.39 -5.06 38.78
C ARG A 40 -32.58 -5.61 39.57
N ASP A 41 -33.81 -5.34 39.15
CA ASP A 41 -35.03 -5.78 39.85
C ASP A 41 -35.86 -6.86 39.10
N GLY A 42 -35.30 -7.49 38.06
CA GLY A 42 -36.05 -8.44 37.22
C GLY A 42 -35.32 -9.73 36.81
N ALA A 43 -34.11 -9.97 37.31
CA ALA A 43 -33.48 -11.28 37.19
C ALA A 43 -33.93 -12.15 38.37
N ALA A 44 -35.14 -12.70 38.28
CA ALA A 44 -35.38 -13.97 38.95
C ALA A 44 -34.24 -14.90 38.53
N ALA A 45 -33.44 -15.35 39.50
CA ALA A 45 -32.49 -16.44 39.30
C ALA A 45 -33.20 -17.53 38.47
N PRO A 46 -32.53 -18.15 37.47
CA PRO A 46 -33.14 -19.23 36.73
C PRO A 46 -33.60 -20.24 37.76
N GLY A 47 -34.91 -20.48 37.83
CA GLY A 47 -35.57 -21.05 39.00
C GLY A 47 -34.75 -22.15 39.63
N ALA A 48 -34.36 -21.96 40.89
CA ALA A 48 -33.89 -23.05 41.73
C ALA A 48 -35.05 -24.07 41.76
N ARG A 49 -34.96 -25.07 40.89
CA ARG A 49 -35.94 -26.16 40.82
C ARG A 49 -35.91 -26.89 42.15
N PRO A 50 -37.06 -27.32 42.69
CA PRO A 50 -37.08 -28.11 43.91
C PRO A 50 -36.15 -29.31 43.73
N SER A 51 -35.25 -29.49 44.68
CA SER A 51 -34.22 -30.53 44.71
C SER A 51 -34.85 -31.91 44.51
N GLY A 52 -34.67 -32.51 43.33
CA GLY A 52 -35.08 -33.90 43.06
C GLY A 52 -35.54 -34.26 41.63
N GLN A 53 -35.83 -33.31 40.74
CA GLN A 53 -36.23 -33.65 39.36
C GLN A 53 -35.00 -33.86 38.45
N ARG A 54 -34.83 -35.09 37.94
CA ARG A 54 -33.86 -35.41 36.88
C ARG A 54 -34.22 -34.65 35.61
N LEU A 55 -33.21 -34.08 34.95
CA LEU A 55 -33.36 -33.46 33.64
C LEU A 55 -33.89 -34.50 32.64
N SER A 56 -34.76 -34.08 31.73
CA SER A 56 -35.15 -34.95 30.62
C SER A 56 -33.93 -35.25 29.73
N PRO A 57 -33.88 -36.39 29.03
CA PRO A 57 -32.75 -36.72 28.15
C PRO A 57 -32.43 -35.63 27.13
N ILE A 58 -33.43 -34.88 26.67
CA ILE A 58 -33.27 -33.76 25.73
C ILE A 58 -32.65 -32.53 26.42
N GLU A 59 -33.08 -32.20 27.65
CA GLU A 59 -32.48 -31.10 28.42
C GLU A 59 -31.04 -31.41 28.81
N GLU A 60 -30.70 -32.65 29.18
CA GLU A 60 -29.31 -33.06 29.43
C GLU A 60 -28.45 -32.93 28.18
N MET A 61 -29.00 -33.31 27.02
CA MET A 61 -28.32 -33.20 25.74
C MET A 61 -28.06 -31.75 25.36
N ILE A 62 -29.05 -30.86 25.52
CA ILE A 62 -28.90 -29.41 25.27
C ILE A 62 -27.89 -28.79 26.24
N ALA A 63 -27.94 -29.14 27.53
CA ALA A 63 -27.00 -28.64 28.52
C ALA A 63 -25.56 -29.06 28.19
N ARG A 64 -25.35 -30.32 27.80
CA ARG A 64 -24.04 -30.81 27.34
C ARG A 64 -23.58 -30.10 26.08
N GLN A 65 -24.48 -29.88 25.11
CA GLN A 65 -24.16 -29.20 23.86
C GLN A 65 -23.74 -27.74 24.11
N ASN A 66 -24.43 -27.02 24.99
CA ASN A 66 -24.09 -25.64 25.35
C ASN A 66 -22.72 -25.54 26.04
N VAL A 67 -22.41 -26.46 26.96
CA VAL A 67 -21.07 -26.51 27.61
C VAL A 67 -19.97 -26.76 26.58
N LEU A 68 -20.20 -27.64 25.60
CA LEU A 68 -19.23 -27.89 24.52
C LEU A 68 -19.05 -26.65 23.63
N PHE A 69 -20.13 -25.92 23.32
CA PHE A 69 -20.03 -24.66 22.59
C PHE A 69 -19.23 -23.61 23.36
N ASP A 70 -19.49 -23.44 24.66
CA ASP A 70 -18.73 -22.51 25.50
C ASP A 70 -17.24 -22.88 25.56
N GLN A 71 -16.91 -24.17 25.66
CA GLN A 71 -15.52 -24.64 25.63
C GLN A 71 -14.84 -24.37 24.28
N LEU A 72 -15.55 -24.57 23.17
CA LEU A 72 -15.03 -24.25 21.83
C LEU A 72 -14.78 -22.76 21.66
N LEU A 73 -15.72 -21.92 22.10
CA LEU A 73 -15.58 -20.46 22.07
C LEU A 73 -14.43 -19.98 22.95
N GLN A 74 -14.28 -20.53 24.15
CA GLN A 74 -13.16 -20.23 25.04
C GLN A 74 -11.82 -20.63 24.42
N ARG A 75 -11.75 -21.80 23.76
CA ARG A 75 -10.53 -22.27 23.09
C ARG A 75 -10.17 -21.40 21.89
N GLN A 76 -11.15 -21.02 21.07
CA GLN A 76 -10.94 -20.08 19.96
C GLN A 76 -10.47 -18.72 20.47
N THR A 77 -11.09 -18.21 21.53
CA THR A 77 -10.71 -16.93 22.16
C THR A 77 -9.28 -16.98 22.72
N ALA A 78 -8.89 -18.09 23.35
CA ALA A 78 -7.55 -18.29 23.87
C ALA A 78 -6.49 -18.34 22.76
N LEU A 79 -6.82 -18.97 21.62
CA LEU A 79 -5.96 -19.00 20.44
C LEU A 79 -5.79 -17.60 19.84
N LEU A 80 -6.88 -16.85 19.68
CA LEU A 80 -6.83 -15.46 19.19
C LEU A 80 -5.95 -14.59 20.11
N LYS A 81 -6.13 -14.68 21.43
CA LYS A 81 -5.28 -13.98 22.41
C LYS A 81 -3.82 -14.43 22.39
N ALA A 82 -3.55 -15.68 22.04
CA ALA A 82 -2.17 -16.18 21.90
C ALA A 82 -1.49 -15.62 20.64
N VAL A 83 -2.22 -15.57 19.52
CA VAL A 83 -1.75 -14.94 18.28
C VAL A 83 -1.51 -13.44 18.48
N GLU A 84 -2.41 -12.75 19.17
CA GLU A 84 -2.27 -11.34 19.53
C GLU A 84 -0.99 -11.10 20.35
N ARG A 85 -0.75 -11.91 21.40
CA ARG A 85 0.49 -11.82 22.18
C ARG A 85 1.75 -12.12 21.37
N MET A 86 1.70 -13.05 20.42
CA MET A 86 2.82 -13.33 19.51
C MET A 86 3.11 -12.15 18.59
N MET A 87 2.08 -11.51 18.04
CA MET A 87 2.20 -10.27 17.26
C MET A 87 2.85 -9.16 18.11
N THR A 88 2.41 -8.97 19.35
CA THR A 88 3.01 -7.97 20.27
C THR A 88 4.48 -8.25 20.59
N VAL A 89 4.90 -9.52 20.69
CA VAL A 89 6.32 -9.87 20.93
C VAL A 89 7.17 -9.64 19.68
N LEU A 90 6.61 -9.86 18.49
CA LEU A 90 7.28 -9.55 17.21
C LEU A 90 7.43 -8.03 17.02
N GLU A 91 6.41 -7.25 17.36
CA GLU A 91 6.48 -5.79 17.42
C GLU A 91 7.60 -5.31 18.37
N ARG A 92 7.72 -5.93 19.56
CA ARG A 92 8.78 -5.60 20.53
C ARG A 92 10.18 -5.94 20.07
N ARG A 93 10.35 -6.86 19.11
CA ARG A 93 11.66 -7.20 18.52
C ARG A 93 12.01 -6.36 17.29
N GLY A 94 11.04 -5.68 16.68
CA GLY A 94 11.25 -4.79 15.52
C GLY A 94 11.19 -3.28 15.82
N GLY A 95 10.76 -2.87 17.01
CA GLY A 95 10.41 -1.48 17.31
C GLY A 95 11.47 -0.67 18.06
N GLY A 96 12.60 -0.40 17.42
CA GLY A 96 13.36 0.81 17.72
C GLY A 96 12.76 1.96 16.93
N LEU A 97 11.81 2.67 17.54
CA LEU A 97 11.40 4.07 17.32
C LEU A 97 9.86 4.25 17.43
N ALA A 98 9.51 5.11 18.39
CA ALA A 98 8.27 5.88 18.54
C ALA A 98 6.97 5.12 18.88
N GLY A 99 6.44 5.47 20.06
CA GLY A 99 5.23 4.89 20.63
C GLY A 99 3.93 5.45 20.07
N GLY A 100 2.85 4.78 20.46
CA GLY A 100 1.47 5.27 20.37
C GLY A 100 0.64 4.53 19.34
N GLY A 101 -0.12 3.52 19.78
CA GLY A 101 -1.40 3.10 19.18
C GLY A 101 -1.48 3.03 17.65
N GLY A 102 -0.44 2.55 16.98
CA GLY A 102 -0.36 2.55 15.52
C GLY A 102 -1.30 1.51 14.92
N THR A 103 -2.36 1.97 14.27
CA THR A 103 -2.95 1.26 13.14
C THR A 103 -1.82 0.81 12.22
N PHE A 104 -1.72 -0.49 11.93
CA PHE A 104 -0.79 -1.00 10.91
C PHE A 104 -1.20 -0.40 9.55
N SER A 105 -0.63 0.75 9.21
CA SER A 105 -0.72 1.28 7.86
C SER A 105 0.05 0.29 6.97
N PRO A 106 -0.59 -0.28 5.93
CA PRO A 106 0.10 -1.18 5.01
C PRO A 106 1.29 -0.45 4.39
N MET A 107 2.42 -1.16 4.23
CA MET A 107 3.62 -0.58 3.62
C MET A 107 3.28 -0.03 2.22
N PRO A 108 3.83 1.13 1.82
CA PRO A 108 3.60 1.68 0.50
C PRO A 108 4.02 0.70 -0.60
N ARG A 109 3.14 0.51 -1.58
CA ARG A 109 3.36 -0.37 -2.73
C ARG A 109 4.18 0.35 -3.78
N VAL A 110 5.34 -0.18 -4.10
CA VAL A 110 6.28 0.42 -5.06
C VAL A 110 6.42 -0.44 -6.30
N ALA A 111 6.49 0.21 -7.47
CA ALA A 111 7.01 -0.40 -8.68
C ALA A 111 8.25 0.35 -9.19
N ILE A 112 9.18 -0.39 -9.79
CA ILE A 112 10.43 0.12 -10.32
C ILE A 112 10.45 -0.17 -11.82
N PHE A 113 10.61 0.87 -12.63
CA PHE A 113 10.73 0.77 -14.08
C PHE A 113 12.09 1.30 -14.51
N VAL A 114 12.91 0.45 -15.11
CA VAL A 114 14.30 0.76 -15.45
C VAL A 114 14.47 0.88 -16.95
N ASP A 115 14.75 2.08 -17.41
CA ASP A 115 15.29 2.35 -18.73
C ASP A 115 16.79 2.01 -18.74
N VAL A 116 17.08 0.75 -19.06
CA VAL A 116 18.43 0.20 -18.90
C VAL A 116 19.44 0.94 -19.79
N PRO A 117 19.19 1.19 -21.09
CA PRO A 117 20.14 1.91 -21.93
C PRO A 117 20.49 3.30 -21.39
N ASN A 118 19.49 4.08 -20.96
CA ASN A 118 19.71 5.44 -20.48
C ASN A 118 20.69 5.47 -19.30
N ILE A 119 20.48 4.59 -18.32
CA ILE A 119 21.29 4.52 -17.11
C ILE A 119 22.65 3.89 -17.36
N VAL A 120 22.71 2.79 -18.13
CA VAL A 120 23.98 2.11 -18.43
C VAL A 120 24.92 3.02 -19.22
N TYR A 121 24.43 3.72 -20.25
CA TYR A 121 25.27 4.66 -20.99
C TYR A 121 25.71 5.85 -20.13
N ALA A 122 24.86 6.34 -19.23
CA ALA A 122 25.25 7.37 -18.27
C ALA A 122 26.34 6.89 -17.30
N ALA A 123 26.22 5.67 -16.77
CA ALA A 123 27.21 5.06 -15.89
C ALA A 123 28.56 4.86 -16.60
N GLU A 124 28.55 4.38 -17.85
CA GLU A 124 29.76 4.18 -18.66
C GLU A 124 30.51 5.50 -18.90
N ARG A 125 29.81 6.59 -19.22
CA ARG A 125 30.41 7.92 -19.37
C ARG A 125 31.10 8.41 -18.10
N LEU A 126 30.59 7.99 -16.94
CA LEU A 126 31.12 8.34 -15.62
C LEU A 126 32.12 7.30 -15.09
N GLY A 127 32.39 6.22 -15.84
CA GLY A 127 33.28 5.14 -15.40
C GLY A 127 32.78 4.34 -14.19
N VAL A 128 31.45 4.32 -13.98
CA VAL A 128 30.80 3.70 -12.82
C VAL A 128 30.14 2.38 -13.23
N GLN A 129 30.23 1.37 -12.35
CA GLN A 129 29.47 0.13 -12.48
C GLN A 129 28.35 0.08 -11.44
N ILE A 130 27.12 -0.04 -11.92
CA ILE A 130 25.91 -0.08 -11.07
C ILE A 130 25.65 -1.52 -10.60
N ASP A 131 25.38 -1.65 -9.31
CA ASP A 131 24.85 -2.86 -8.70
C ASP A 131 23.33 -2.78 -8.60
N TRP A 132 22.64 -3.44 -9.53
CA TRP A 132 21.18 -3.44 -9.59
C TRP A 132 20.50 -4.15 -8.42
N GLY A 133 21.21 -5.04 -7.72
CA GLY A 133 20.71 -5.65 -6.49
C GLY A 133 20.65 -4.63 -5.36
N LYS A 134 21.69 -3.79 -5.23
CA LYS A 134 21.67 -2.69 -4.26
C LYS A 134 20.66 -1.60 -4.64
N VAL A 135 20.54 -1.26 -5.94
CA VAL A 135 19.50 -0.34 -6.42
C VAL A 135 18.12 -0.82 -6.00
N LEU A 136 17.82 -2.10 -6.24
CA LEU A 136 16.56 -2.69 -5.82
C LEU A 136 16.35 -2.54 -4.31
N ASN A 137 17.32 -2.97 -3.50
CA ASN A 137 17.23 -2.95 -2.04
C ASN A 137 17.01 -1.54 -1.49
N TYR A 138 17.67 -0.53 -2.07
CA TYR A 138 17.51 0.86 -1.69
C TYR A 138 16.09 1.36 -2.00
N LEU A 139 15.61 1.13 -3.23
CA LEU A 139 14.30 1.63 -3.69
C LEU A 139 13.11 0.91 -3.04
N THR A 140 13.33 -0.29 -2.48
CA THR A 140 12.31 -1.08 -1.78
C THR A 140 12.40 -0.95 -0.25
N ARG A 141 13.30 -0.14 0.29
CA ARG A 141 13.44 0.03 1.74
C ARG A 141 12.14 0.57 2.33
N ASP A 142 11.60 -0.14 3.34
CA ASP A 142 10.33 0.16 4.02
C ASP A 142 9.09 0.22 3.10
N ARG A 143 9.15 -0.49 1.96
CA ARG A 143 8.11 -0.50 0.92
C ARG A 143 7.82 -1.94 0.49
N GLN A 144 6.59 -2.19 0.04
CA GLN A 144 6.22 -3.46 -0.58
C GLN A 144 6.50 -3.40 -2.08
N LEU A 145 7.50 -4.15 -2.56
CA LEU A 145 7.74 -4.31 -4.00
C LEU A 145 6.57 -5.04 -4.67
N VAL A 146 5.88 -4.36 -5.59
CA VAL A 146 4.84 -4.96 -6.44
C VAL A 146 5.43 -5.47 -7.75
N ARG A 147 6.35 -4.70 -8.35
CA ARG A 147 6.99 -5.04 -9.62
C ARG A 147 8.31 -4.31 -9.78
N ALA A 148 9.34 -5.00 -10.25
CA ALA A 148 10.50 -4.39 -10.87
C ALA A 148 10.59 -4.87 -12.33
N THR A 149 10.70 -3.94 -13.28
CA THR A 149 10.81 -4.24 -14.71
C THR A 149 12.04 -3.53 -15.29
N ALA A 150 12.90 -4.28 -15.98
CA ALA A 150 14.06 -3.77 -16.69
C ALA A 150 13.83 -3.88 -18.20
N TYR A 151 13.88 -2.74 -18.89
CA TYR A 151 13.67 -2.63 -20.33
C TYR A 151 15.03 -2.69 -21.03
N ALA A 152 15.36 -3.87 -21.56
CA ALA A 152 16.71 -4.22 -22.00
C ALA A 152 16.71 -4.59 -23.49
N PRO A 153 17.26 -3.73 -24.37
CA PRO A 153 17.34 -4.09 -25.77
C PRO A 153 18.38 -5.19 -25.97
N ILE A 154 18.17 -6.02 -26.98
CA ILE A 154 19.03 -7.17 -27.26
C ILE A 154 19.55 -7.12 -28.68
N SER A 155 20.73 -7.71 -28.89
CA SER A 155 21.27 -7.96 -30.22
C SER A 155 20.31 -8.82 -31.04
N ASP A 156 20.30 -8.59 -32.35
CA ASP A 156 19.64 -9.44 -33.33
C ASP A 156 20.42 -10.72 -33.65
N ASP A 157 21.65 -10.83 -33.14
CA ASP A 157 22.49 -12.03 -33.26
C ASP A 157 21.97 -13.21 -32.43
N THR A 158 21.55 -14.27 -33.13
CA THR A 158 21.01 -15.49 -32.54
C THR A 158 22.07 -16.38 -31.89
N PHE A 159 23.36 -16.16 -32.17
CA PHE A 159 24.46 -16.90 -31.54
C PHE A 159 24.83 -16.31 -30.17
N GLN A 160 24.43 -15.08 -29.88
CA GLN A 160 24.68 -14.44 -28.60
C GLN A 160 23.65 -14.90 -27.56
N ARG A 161 24.15 -15.52 -26.49
CA ARG A 161 23.33 -15.91 -25.35
C ARG A 161 22.67 -14.70 -24.69
N LEU A 162 21.39 -14.84 -24.31
CA LEU A 162 20.62 -13.75 -23.72
C LEU A 162 21.25 -13.26 -22.41
N GLU A 163 21.79 -14.17 -21.60
CA GLU A 163 22.37 -13.89 -20.28
C GLU A 163 23.66 -13.09 -20.34
N THR A 164 24.35 -13.12 -21.48
CA THR A 164 25.64 -12.44 -21.67
C THR A 164 25.48 -11.09 -22.37
N GLN A 165 24.26 -10.73 -22.76
CA GLN A 165 24.01 -9.46 -23.41
C GLN A 165 24.13 -8.31 -22.42
N LYS A 166 24.80 -7.24 -22.84
CA LYS A 166 25.16 -6.06 -22.01
C LYS A 166 24.01 -5.53 -21.15
N PHE A 167 22.81 -5.42 -21.71
CA PHE A 167 21.65 -4.84 -21.02
C PHE A 167 20.85 -5.85 -20.18
N VAL A 168 21.09 -7.15 -20.36
CA VAL A 168 20.37 -8.24 -19.68
C VAL A 168 21.20 -8.84 -18.55
N GLN A 169 22.50 -9.05 -18.79
CA GLN A 169 23.45 -9.62 -17.83
C GLN A 169 23.33 -9.03 -16.41
N PRO A 170 23.20 -7.69 -16.22
CA PRO A 170 23.16 -7.12 -14.88
C PRO A 170 21.92 -7.51 -14.06
N PHE A 171 20.86 -7.99 -14.72
CA PHE A 171 19.57 -8.32 -14.09
C PHE A 171 19.28 -9.81 -14.02
N TYR A 172 20.05 -10.66 -14.69
CA TYR A 172 19.66 -12.06 -14.97
C TYR A 172 19.36 -12.89 -13.71
N ASN A 173 20.07 -12.66 -12.60
CA ASN A 173 19.88 -13.36 -11.33
C ASN A 173 19.17 -12.53 -10.26
N LEU A 174 18.56 -11.40 -10.65
CA LEU A 174 17.87 -10.49 -9.75
C LEU A 174 16.35 -10.59 -9.98
N PRO A 175 15.51 -10.21 -8.99
CA PRO A 175 14.06 -10.30 -9.09
C PRO A 175 13.46 -9.16 -9.95
N TYR A 176 14.07 -8.90 -11.11
CA TYR A 176 13.56 -8.01 -12.14
C TYR A 176 12.88 -8.83 -13.23
N ARG A 177 11.72 -8.37 -13.69
CA ARG A 177 11.16 -8.81 -14.97
C ARG A 177 11.96 -8.14 -16.08
N ILE A 178 12.65 -8.92 -16.90
CA ILE A 178 13.43 -8.39 -18.04
C ILE A 178 12.53 -8.40 -19.28
N LEU A 179 12.29 -7.22 -19.86
CA LEU A 179 11.54 -7.06 -21.09
C LEU A 179 12.52 -6.73 -22.22
N THR A 180 12.53 -7.55 -23.28
CA THR A 180 13.53 -7.49 -24.34
C THR A 180 12.93 -7.20 -25.71
N LYS A 181 13.74 -6.56 -26.56
CA LYS A 181 13.38 -6.14 -27.92
C LYS A 181 14.66 -6.03 -28.75
N PRO A 182 14.68 -6.54 -29.99
CA PRO A 182 15.85 -6.42 -30.85
C PRO A 182 16.22 -4.96 -31.10
N LEU A 183 17.51 -4.65 -31.05
CA LEU A 183 18.08 -3.37 -31.46
C LEU A 183 17.72 -3.10 -32.93
N LYS A 184 17.17 -1.92 -33.23
CA LYS A 184 16.88 -1.51 -34.60
C LYS A 184 18.07 -0.75 -35.17
N ARG A 185 18.50 -1.13 -36.37
CA ARG A 185 19.50 -0.42 -37.16
C ARG A 185 18.77 0.57 -38.06
N PHE A 186 18.98 1.86 -37.84
CA PHE A 186 18.41 2.92 -38.65
C PHE A 186 19.31 3.19 -39.86
N GLY A 187 18.73 3.70 -40.96
CA GLY A 187 19.46 3.95 -42.21
C GLY A 187 20.59 4.98 -42.11
N ASN A 188 20.64 5.75 -41.02
CA ASN A 188 21.72 6.67 -40.67
C ASN A 188 22.89 6.00 -39.91
N GLY A 189 22.84 4.68 -39.71
CA GLY A 189 23.84 3.91 -38.96
C GLY A 189 23.63 3.90 -37.44
N GLU A 190 22.64 4.61 -36.91
CA GLU A 190 22.30 4.54 -35.48
C GLU A 190 21.65 3.20 -35.16
N ILE A 191 22.08 2.60 -34.04
CA ILE A 191 21.51 1.36 -33.52
C ILE A 191 20.86 1.69 -32.19
N LYS A 192 19.52 1.76 -32.17
CA LYS A 192 18.74 2.07 -30.97
C LYS A 192 17.47 1.23 -30.96
N ALA A 193 17.12 0.69 -29.80
CA ALA A 193 15.77 0.24 -29.53
C ALA A 193 15.28 1.01 -28.32
N ASN A 194 14.18 1.74 -28.53
CA ASN A 194 13.53 2.51 -27.50
C ASN A 194 12.36 1.69 -26.90
N PHE A 195 12.24 1.76 -25.58
CA PHE A 195 11.16 1.19 -24.78
C PHE A 195 10.25 2.23 -24.14
N ASP A 196 10.42 3.52 -24.45
CA ASP A 196 9.67 4.60 -23.80
C ASP A 196 8.16 4.38 -23.85
N VAL A 197 7.64 3.89 -24.97
CA VAL A 197 6.22 3.60 -25.15
C VAL A 197 5.79 2.44 -24.25
N GLU A 198 6.50 1.32 -24.29
CA GLU A 198 6.20 0.14 -23.48
C GLU A 198 6.30 0.46 -21.98
N LEU A 199 7.34 1.18 -21.57
CA LEU A 199 7.55 1.62 -20.19
C LEU A 199 6.42 2.55 -19.73
N ALA A 200 6.08 3.56 -20.53
CA ALA A 200 5.02 4.51 -20.18
C ALA A 200 3.66 3.82 -20.07
N ILE A 201 3.34 2.89 -20.98
CA ILE A 201 2.09 2.11 -20.94
C ILE A 201 2.05 1.25 -19.68
N ASP A 202 3.13 0.52 -19.37
CA ASP A 202 3.19 -0.33 -18.18
C ASP A 202 3.03 0.50 -16.89
N ALA A 203 3.73 1.64 -16.78
CA ALA A 203 3.64 2.54 -15.63
C ALA A 203 2.21 3.06 -15.43
N LEU A 204 1.57 3.57 -16.49
CA LEU A 204 0.20 4.09 -16.44
C LEU A 204 -0.83 3.00 -16.12
N THR A 205 -0.65 1.80 -16.67
CA THR A 205 -1.56 0.67 -16.44
C THR A 205 -1.45 0.14 -15.02
N MET A 206 -0.26 0.19 -14.42
CA MET A 206 -0.04 -0.27 -13.06
C MET A 206 -0.37 0.78 -11.99
N ALA A 207 -0.42 2.07 -12.36
CA ALA A 207 -0.58 3.19 -11.43
C ALA A 207 -1.70 2.99 -10.39
N ASP A 208 -2.87 2.48 -10.79
CA ASP A 208 -4.02 2.32 -9.88
C ASP A 208 -3.78 1.29 -8.75
N ARG A 209 -2.68 0.54 -8.80
CA ARG A 209 -2.30 -0.50 -7.81
C ARG A 209 -1.02 -0.15 -7.05
N LEU A 210 -0.51 1.06 -7.23
CA LEU A 210 0.76 1.50 -6.70
C LEU A 210 0.55 2.77 -5.89
N ASP A 211 1.41 2.95 -4.90
CA ASP A 211 1.46 4.18 -4.12
C ASP A 211 2.68 5.01 -4.56
N ILE A 212 3.73 4.33 -5.04
CA ILE A 212 4.98 4.92 -5.52
C ILE A 212 5.44 4.25 -6.82
N ILE A 213 5.91 5.05 -7.77
CA ILE A 213 6.65 4.60 -8.95
C ILE A 213 8.06 5.16 -8.89
N CYS A 214 9.05 4.29 -8.92
CA CYS A 214 10.45 4.67 -9.13
C CYS A 214 10.76 4.54 -10.63
N LEU A 215 10.89 5.68 -11.32
CA LEU A 215 11.34 5.75 -12.70
C LEU A 215 12.86 5.86 -12.73
N VAL A 216 13.53 4.78 -13.14
CA VAL A 216 14.99 4.78 -13.28
C VAL A 216 15.35 5.16 -14.72
N SER A 217 15.28 6.45 -15.01
CA SER A 217 15.68 7.08 -16.29
C SER A 217 15.94 8.57 -16.09
N GLY A 218 16.84 9.14 -16.89
CA GLY A 218 17.06 10.58 -16.99
C GLY A 218 16.34 11.26 -18.17
N ASP A 219 15.54 10.53 -18.95
CA ASP A 219 14.95 11.02 -20.20
C ASP A 219 13.75 11.96 -20.00
N GLY A 220 13.80 13.14 -20.63
CA GLY A 220 12.76 14.16 -20.58
C GLY A 220 11.44 13.73 -21.22
N ASP A 221 11.48 12.77 -22.16
CA ASP A 221 10.30 12.28 -22.87
C ASP A 221 9.28 11.60 -21.92
N PHE A 222 9.73 11.16 -20.74
CA PHE A 222 8.86 10.62 -19.70
C PHE A 222 8.06 11.66 -18.92
N ARG A 223 8.35 12.96 -19.07
CA ARG A 223 7.68 14.04 -18.33
C ARG A 223 6.16 13.89 -18.36
N ARG A 224 5.59 13.67 -19.55
CA ARG A 224 4.13 13.58 -19.69
C ARG A 224 3.55 12.35 -18.97
N MET A 225 4.29 11.25 -18.94
CA MET A 225 3.90 10.06 -18.20
C MET A 225 3.92 10.32 -16.69
N VAL A 226 4.96 11.00 -16.19
CA VAL A 226 5.06 11.40 -14.77
C VAL A 226 3.84 12.21 -14.34
N GLU A 227 3.48 13.27 -15.08
CA GLU A 227 2.31 14.12 -14.78
C GLU A 227 1.01 13.31 -14.74
N LEU A 228 0.82 12.37 -15.66
CA LEU A 228 -0.38 11.53 -15.74
C LEU A 228 -0.47 10.51 -14.60
N VAL A 229 0.67 9.95 -14.18
CA VAL A 229 0.76 9.04 -13.03
C VAL A 229 0.46 9.81 -11.73
N GLN A 230 1.01 11.01 -11.58
CA GLN A 230 0.73 11.90 -10.44
C GLN A 230 -0.73 12.32 -10.37
N ALA A 231 -1.36 12.58 -11.52
CA ALA A 231 -2.80 12.88 -11.58
C ALA A 231 -3.69 11.73 -11.08
N LYS A 232 -3.16 10.48 -11.05
CA LYS A 232 -3.82 9.31 -10.44
C LYS A 232 -3.55 9.17 -8.93
N GLY A 233 -2.80 10.10 -8.34
CA GLY A 233 -2.46 10.09 -6.91
C GLY A 233 -1.24 9.23 -6.55
N VAL A 234 -0.45 8.80 -7.54
CA VAL A 234 0.76 7.99 -7.33
C VAL A 234 1.97 8.91 -7.26
N ARG A 235 2.82 8.74 -6.25
CA ARG A 235 4.07 9.48 -6.13
C ARG A 235 5.10 8.95 -7.13
N VAL A 236 5.80 9.83 -7.83
CA VAL A 236 6.85 9.48 -8.79
C VAL A 236 8.21 9.94 -8.32
N GLU A 237 9.11 8.99 -8.12
CA GLU A 237 10.51 9.23 -7.76
C GLU A 237 11.38 8.94 -8.98
N VAL A 238 12.15 9.92 -9.42
CA VAL A 238 13.08 9.76 -10.55
C VAL A 238 14.45 9.40 -10.03
N VAL A 239 15.03 8.31 -10.56
CA VAL A 239 16.33 7.77 -10.15
C VAL A 239 17.27 7.79 -11.34
N ALA A 240 18.27 8.67 -11.33
CA ALA A 240 19.19 8.82 -12.46
C ALA A 240 20.49 9.48 -12.02
N PHE A 241 21.48 9.56 -12.91
CA PHE A 241 22.61 10.46 -12.69
C PHE A 241 22.18 11.89 -12.95
N GLY A 242 22.42 12.79 -11.99
CA GLY A 242 22.15 14.21 -12.13
C GLY A 242 22.65 14.73 -13.49
N ALA A 243 23.94 14.62 -13.77
CA ALA A 243 24.54 15.17 -14.99
C ALA A 243 23.88 14.75 -16.32
N SER A 244 23.14 13.63 -16.37
CA SER A 244 22.46 13.14 -17.58
C SER A 244 20.94 13.20 -17.53
N THR A 245 20.36 13.89 -16.54
CA THR A 245 18.89 14.00 -16.38
C THR A 245 18.38 15.31 -16.95
N ALA A 246 17.30 15.25 -17.74
CA ALA A 246 16.59 16.42 -18.25
C ALA A 246 16.06 17.30 -17.10
N GLY A 247 16.31 18.61 -17.17
CA GLY A 247 15.91 19.55 -16.12
C GLY A 247 14.40 19.55 -15.87
N GLU A 248 13.60 19.44 -16.93
CA GLU A 248 12.14 19.38 -16.82
C GLU A 248 11.63 18.12 -16.10
N LEU A 249 12.30 16.98 -16.28
CA LEU A 249 11.92 15.73 -15.62
C LEU A 249 12.13 15.85 -14.10
N ARG A 250 13.24 16.48 -13.68
CA ARG A 250 13.50 16.74 -12.25
C ARG A 250 12.49 17.68 -11.62
N VAL A 251 12.00 18.67 -12.37
CA VAL A 251 11.04 19.66 -11.88
C VAL A 251 9.66 19.01 -11.66
N VAL A 252 9.27 18.06 -12.50
CA VAL A 252 7.96 17.40 -12.37
C VAL A 252 7.95 16.24 -11.37
N ALA A 253 9.10 15.61 -11.10
CA ALA A 253 9.17 14.49 -10.16
C ALA A 253 8.85 14.92 -8.71
N ASP A 254 8.21 14.04 -7.94
CA ASP A 254 7.96 14.27 -6.51
C ASP A 254 9.24 14.11 -5.68
N ASP A 255 10.20 13.34 -6.19
CA ASP A 255 11.53 13.17 -5.62
C ASP A 255 12.55 12.89 -6.71
N PHE A 256 13.79 13.29 -6.49
CA PHE A 256 14.90 13.01 -7.39
C PHE A 256 16.07 12.39 -6.62
N ILE A 257 16.34 11.12 -6.92
CA ILE A 257 17.41 10.32 -6.31
C ILE A 257 18.59 10.30 -7.27
N ASP A 258 19.63 11.08 -6.95
CA ASP A 258 20.85 11.16 -7.76
C ASP A 258 21.78 9.98 -7.48
N ILE A 259 21.89 9.05 -8.44
CA ILE A 259 22.80 7.90 -8.36
C ILE A 259 24.25 8.36 -8.08
N GLY A 260 24.66 9.51 -8.63
CA GLY A 260 25.99 10.07 -8.45
C GLY A 260 26.30 10.53 -7.02
N GLN A 261 25.27 10.89 -6.23
CA GLN A 261 25.44 11.28 -4.83
C GLN A 261 25.42 10.07 -3.88
N HIS A 262 24.86 8.95 -4.35
CA HIS A 262 24.64 7.73 -3.59
C HIS A 262 25.48 6.55 -4.11
N LEU A 263 26.65 6.81 -4.70
CA LEU A 263 27.48 5.77 -5.33
C LEU A 263 27.77 4.59 -4.40
N HIS A 264 28.02 4.82 -3.10
CA HIS A 264 28.27 3.74 -2.14
C HIS A 264 27.08 2.79 -1.95
N GLU A 265 25.85 3.29 -2.11
CA GLU A 265 24.62 2.50 -2.04
C GLU A 265 24.25 1.86 -3.38
N PHE A 266 24.81 2.31 -4.50
CA PHE A 266 24.41 1.86 -5.84
C PHE A 266 25.49 1.19 -6.67
N THR A 267 26.75 1.15 -6.22
CA THR A 267 27.87 0.63 -7.01
C THR A 267 28.50 -0.60 -6.37
N VAL A 268 29.20 -1.39 -7.20
CA VAL A 268 29.99 -2.54 -6.73
C VAL A 268 31.18 -1.99 -5.94
N THR A 269 31.29 -2.38 -4.66
CA THR A 269 32.45 -2.03 -3.85
C THR A 269 33.65 -2.79 -4.40
N LYS A 270 34.69 -2.07 -4.84
CA LYS A 270 35.99 -2.67 -5.21
C LYS A 270 36.75 -3.14 -4.00
#